data_AF-A0AAE4Z869-F1
#
_entry.id   AF-A0AAE4Z869-F1
#
_cell.length_a   1.000
_cell.length_b   1.000
_cell.length_c   1.000
_cell.angle_alpha   90.00
_cell.angle_beta   90.00
_cell.angle_gamma   90.00
#
_symmetry.space_group_name_H-M   'P 1'
#
loop_
_entity.id
_entity.type
_entity.pdbx_description
1 polymer ?
#
loop_
_entity_poly.entity_id
_entity_poly.type
_entity_poly.pdbx_seq_one_letter_code
_entity_poly.pdbx_strand_id
1 'polypeptide(L)'
;MARLSHRRTLRILRLVFVVVALGGTAYFGLMDALDSFKAADTFLRKLAVTSQLLYAICGGLGILAVLQLRFDARWLLFGWAGAATLTAFLAPIAWGGTGVAAAAVAGASAALLTAVVVWAGIRASQR
;
A
#
# COMPACT_ATOMS: atom_id res chain seq x y z
N MET A 1 -0.96 -13.14 35.11
CA MET A 1 -1.65 -13.64 33.90
C MET A 1 -2.18 -12.55 32.94
N ALA A 2 -2.65 -11.38 33.41
CA ALA A 2 -3.25 -10.35 32.53
C ALA A 2 -2.34 -9.76 31.42
N ARG A 3 -1.02 -9.65 31.62
CA ARG A 3 -0.10 -9.01 30.64
C ARG A 3 0.11 -9.80 29.35
N LEU A 4 -0.07 -11.13 29.38
CA LEU A 4 0.09 -11.98 28.19
C LEU A 4 -1.09 -11.85 27.22
N SER A 5 -2.30 -11.59 27.74
CA SER A 5 -3.50 -11.38 26.93
C SER A 5 -3.41 -10.07 26.12
N HIS A 6 -2.99 -8.98 26.77
CA HIS A 6 -2.93 -7.66 26.12
C HIS A 6 -1.98 -7.61 24.91
N ARG A 7 -0.79 -8.23 25.00
CA ARG A 7 0.17 -8.28 23.88
C ARG A 7 -0.37 -9.08 22.69
N ARG A 8 -1.12 -10.17 22.93
CA ARG A 8 -1.77 -10.95 21.87
C ARG A 8 -2.87 -10.15 21.19
N THR A 9 -3.72 -9.49 21.96
CA THR A 9 -4.81 -8.66 21.41
C THR A 9 -4.28 -7.55 20.51
N LEU A 10 -3.28 -6.78 20.97
CA LEU A 10 -2.66 -5.72 20.16
C LEU A 10 -2.05 -6.27 18.86
N ARG A 11 -1.43 -7.45 18.92
CA ARG A 11 -0.87 -8.10 17.74
C ARG A 11 -1.94 -8.47 16.72
N ILE A 12 -3.05 -9.07 17.18
CA ILE A 12 -4.17 -9.44 16.31
C ILE A 12 -4.77 -8.19 15.67
N LEU A 13 -4.99 -7.13 16.45
CA LEU A 13 -5.51 -5.87 15.93
C LEU A 13 -4.59 -5.27 14.85
N ARG A 14 -3.27 -5.28 15.05
CA ARG A 14 -2.30 -4.84 14.03
C ARG A 14 -2.34 -5.70 12.78
N LEU A 15 -2.43 -7.02 12.92
CA LEU A 15 -2.54 -7.93 11.78
C LEU A 15 -3.80 -7.66 10.97
N VAL A 16 -4.96 -7.57 11.63
CA VAL A 16 -6.23 -7.27 10.97
C VAL A 16 -6.16 -5.93 10.26
N PHE A 17 -5.66 -4.89 10.92
CA PHE A 17 -5.48 -3.57 10.32
C PHE A 17 -4.60 -3.62 9.05
N VAL A 18 -3.44 -4.27 9.12
CA VAL A 18 -2.52 -4.40 7.98
C VAL A 18 -3.14 -5.18 6.84
N VAL A 19 -3.79 -6.32 7.13
CA VAL A 19 -4.43 -7.16 6.11
C VAL A 19 -5.56 -6.41 5.42
N VAL A 20 -6.38 -5.68 6.17
CA VAL A 20 -7.46 -4.87 5.59
C VAL A 20 -6.90 -3.72 4.75
N ALA A 21 -5.89 -3.01 5.24
CA ALA A 21 -5.28 -1.91 4.51
C ALA A 21 -4.60 -2.37 3.21
N LEU A 22 -3.78 -3.42 3.27
CA LEU A 22 -3.12 -3.99 2.10
C LEU A 22 -4.14 -4.62 1.14
N GLY A 23 -5.13 -5.35 1.66
CA GLY A 23 -6.11 -6.07 0.85
C GLY A 23 -7.07 -5.12 0.14
N GLY A 24 -7.57 -4.13 0.87
CA GLY A 24 -8.44 -3.09 0.29
C GLY A 24 -7.72 -2.30 -0.79
N THR A 25 -6.52 -1.78 -0.49
CA THR A 25 -5.76 -1.04 -1.50
C THR A 25 -5.37 -1.92 -2.69
N ALA A 26 -4.87 -3.14 -2.48
CA ALA A 26 -4.50 -4.02 -3.58
C ALA A 26 -5.69 -4.37 -4.48
N TYR A 27 -6.87 -4.59 -3.91
CA TYR A 27 -8.09 -4.83 -4.68
C TYR A 27 -8.45 -3.61 -5.55
N PHE A 28 -8.58 -2.42 -4.95
CA PHE A 28 -8.92 -1.22 -5.70
C PHE A 28 -7.86 -0.86 -6.74
N GLY A 29 -6.57 -0.96 -6.39
CA GLY A 29 -5.47 -0.71 -7.31
C GLY A 29 -5.44 -1.64 -8.50
N LEU A 30 -5.77 -2.92 -8.30
CA LEU A 30 -5.86 -3.88 -9.40
C LEU A 30 -7.05 -3.57 -10.32
N MET A 31 -8.23 -3.32 -9.75
CA MET A 31 -9.43 -3.02 -10.54
C MET A 31 -9.25 -1.73 -11.35
N ASP A 32 -8.80 -0.65 -10.71
CA ASP A 32 -8.55 0.63 -11.36
C ASP A 32 -7.46 0.52 -12.44
N ALA A 33 -6.41 -0.26 -12.19
CA ALA A 33 -5.34 -0.46 -13.17
C ALA A 33 -5.84 -1.22 -14.41
N LEU A 34 -6.65 -2.28 -14.22
CA LEU A 34 -7.19 -3.07 -15.32
C LEU A 34 -8.16 -2.24 -16.18
N ASP A 35 -9.00 -1.44 -15.55
CA ASP A 35 -9.94 -0.54 -16.24
C ASP A 35 -9.20 0.58 -16.98
N SER A 36 -8.14 1.13 -16.36
CA SER A 36 -7.38 2.25 -16.91
C SER A 36 -6.31 1.85 -17.93
N PHE A 37 -5.94 0.56 -18.01
CA PHE A 37 -4.83 0.10 -18.86
C PHE A 37 -5.04 0.45 -20.33
N LYS A 38 -6.27 0.33 -20.83
CA LYS A 38 -6.62 0.67 -22.23
C LYS A 38 -6.66 2.17 -22.49
N ALA A 39 -6.94 2.96 -21.45
CA ALA A 39 -7.06 4.42 -21.54
C ALA A 39 -5.72 5.16 -21.29
N ALA A 40 -4.67 4.44 -20.91
CA ALA A 40 -3.35 5.01 -20.62
C ALA A 40 -2.55 5.30 -21.89
N ASP A 41 -2.92 6.38 -22.58
CA ASP A 41 -2.27 6.87 -23.81
C ASP A 41 -0.99 7.67 -23.56
N THR A 42 -0.94 8.43 -22.46
CA THR A 42 0.21 9.26 -22.08
C THR A 42 1.22 8.53 -21.18
N PHE A 43 2.48 8.98 -21.20
CA PHE A 43 3.53 8.43 -20.34
C PHE A 43 3.16 8.49 -18.85
N LEU A 44 2.60 9.60 -18.37
CA LEU A 44 2.21 9.75 -16.97
C LEU A 44 1.08 8.79 -16.56
N ARG A 45 0.08 8.58 -17.43
CA ARG A 45 -0.99 7.60 -17.18
C ARG A 45 -0.44 6.18 -17.12
N LYS A 46 0.46 5.81 -18.04
CA LYS A 46 1.12 4.49 -18.04
C LYS A 46 1.94 4.26 -16.76
N LEU A 47 2.66 5.29 -16.32
CA LEU A 47 3.44 5.24 -15.09
C LEU A 47 2.52 5.08 -13.87
N ALA A 48 1.41 5.84 -13.81
CA ALA A 48 0.42 5.73 -12.75
C ALA A 48 -0.21 4.32 -12.68
N VAL A 49 -0.63 3.76 -13.82
CA VAL A 49 -1.19 2.40 -13.92
C VAL A 49 -0.16 1.34 -13.53
N THR A 50 1.10 1.52 -13.94
CA THR A 50 2.18 0.59 -13.55
C THR A 50 2.45 0.65 -12.05
N SER A 51 2.46 1.85 -11.45
CA SER A 51 2.57 1.97 -9.99
C SER A 51 1.37 1.38 -9.26
N GLN A 52 0.16 1.44 -9.84
CA GLN A 52 -1.04 0.79 -9.31
C GLN A 52 -0.90 -0.73 -9.26
N LEU A 53 -0.49 -1.33 -10.37
CA LEU A 53 -0.23 -2.77 -10.43
C LEU A 53 0.87 -3.18 -9.46
N LEU A 54 1.96 -2.40 -9.38
CA LEU A 54 3.08 -2.69 -8.50
C LEU A 54 2.64 -2.71 -7.03
N TYR A 55 1.91 -1.69 -6.56
CA TYR A 55 1.45 -1.71 -5.18
C TYR A 55 0.39 -2.80 -4.96
N ALA A 56 -0.47 -3.13 -5.93
CA ALA A 56 -1.42 -4.25 -5.78
C ALA A 56 -0.70 -5.60 -5.59
N ILE A 57 0.31 -5.88 -6.42
CA ILE A 57 1.14 -7.09 -6.31
C ILE A 57 1.89 -7.11 -4.98
N CYS A 58 2.59 -6.02 -4.63
CA CYS A 58 3.31 -5.94 -3.37
C CYS A 58 2.39 -6.04 -2.15
N GLY A 59 1.18 -5.48 -2.22
CA GLY A 59 0.18 -5.56 -1.16
C GLY A 59 -0.32 -6.99 -0.95
N GLY A 60 -0.69 -7.68 -2.04
CA GLY A 60 -1.11 -9.09 -2.00
C GLY A 60 -0.01 -10.01 -1.46
N LEU A 61 1.21 -9.89 -1.99
CA LEU A 61 2.37 -10.65 -1.49
C LEU A 61 2.72 -10.27 -0.04
N GLY A 62 2.56 -9.00 0.33
CA GLY A 62 2.77 -8.49 1.69
C GLY A 62 1.83 -9.13 2.70
N ILE A 63 0.55 -9.32 2.34
CA ILE A 63 -0.42 -10.07 3.16
C ILE A 63 0.08 -11.49 3.38
N LEU A 64 0.46 -12.19 2.31
CA LEU A 64 0.98 -13.56 2.41
C LEU A 64 2.22 -13.64 3.30
N ALA A 65 3.17 -12.70 3.16
CA ALA A 65 4.38 -12.66 3.95
C ALA A 65 4.10 -12.39 5.44
N VAL A 66 3.21 -11.45 5.76
CA VAL A 66 2.81 -11.12 7.14
C VAL A 66 2.07 -12.29 7.81
N LEU A 67 1.26 -13.05 7.06
CA LEU A 67 0.52 -14.20 7.58
C LEU A 67 1.38 -15.47 7.72
N GLN A 68 2.26 -15.75 6.75
CA GLN A 68 3.00 -17.03 6.68
C GLN A 68 4.33 -17.04 7.45
N LEU A 69 4.77 -15.91 8.02
CA LEU A 69 5.84 -15.79 9.03
C LEU A 69 7.25 -16.29 8.63
N ARG A 70 7.44 -16.79 7.41
CA ARG A 70 8.71 -17.36 6.93
C ARG A 70 9.47 -16.45 5.97
N PHE A 71 8.85 -15.39 5.48
CA PHE A 71 9.46 -14.43 4.57
C PHE A 71 9.58 -13.05 5.22
N ASP A 72 10.68 -12.35 4.92
CA ASP A 72 10.85 -10.97 5.36
C ASP A 72 9.88 -10.04 4.61
N ALA A 73 8.76 -9.73 5.26
CA ALA A 73 7.73 -8.87 4.71
C ALA A 73 8.19 -7.41 4.47
N ARG A 74 9.34 -6.99 5.03
CA ARG A 74 9.80 -5.59 4.98
C ARG A 74 9.89 -5.07 3.55
N TRP A 75 10.51 -5.82 2.65
CA TRP A 75 10.71 -5.40 1.27
C TRP A 75 9.39 -5.24 0.51
N LEU A 76 8.44 -6.14 0.74
CA LEU A 76 7.12 -6.08 0.11
C LEU A 76 6.30 -4.91 0.67
N LEU A 77 6.38 -4.65 1.98
CA LEU A 77 5.71 -3.53 2.61
C LEU A 77 6.28 -2.19 2.14
N PHE A 78 7.61 -2.06 2.02
CA PHE A 78 8.25 -0.86 1.47
C PHE A 78 7.94 -0.66 -0.02
N GLY A 79 7.97 -1.74 -0.81
CA GLY A 79 7.58 -1.71 -2.22
C GLY A 79 6.13 -1.25 -2.40
N TRP A 80 5.20 -1.81 -1.61
CA TRP A 80 3.81 -1.37 -1.56
C TRP A 80 3.68 0.11 -1.20
N ALA A 81 4.34 0.55 -0.12
CA ALA A 81 4.26 1.94 0.35
C ALA A 81 4.80 2.94 -0.68
N GLY A 82 5.94 2.64 -1.28
CA GLY A 82 6.54 3.47 -2.32
C GLY A 82 5.66 3.58 -3.56
N ALA A 83 5.14 2.45 -4.04
CA ALA A 83 4.27 2.42 -5.22
C ALA A 83 2.90 3.08 -4.97
N ALA A 84 2.31 2.92 -3.77
CA ALA A 84 1.07 3.60 -3.38
C ALA A 84 1.27 5.12 -3.27
N THR A 85 2.39 5.56 -2.67
CA THR A 85 2.77 6.97 -2.58
C THR A 85 2.97 7.58 -3.96
N LEU A 86 3.70 6.89 -4.84
CA LEU A 86 3.92 7.33 -6.21
C LEU A 86 2.59 7.42 -6.98
N THR A 87 1.71 6.44 -6.82
CA THR A 87 0.37 6.47 -7.43
C THR A 87 -0.41 7.69 -6.97
N ALA A 88 -0.46 7.95 -5.66
CA ALA A 88 -1.19 9.08 -5.08
C ALA A 88 -0.64 10.43 -5.55
N PHE A 89 0.67 10.52 -5.79
CA PHE A 89 1.30 11.68 -6.39
C PHE A 89 0.93 11.84 -7.87
N LEU A 90 0.99 10.75 -8.65
CA LEU A 90 0.78 10.82 -10.10
C LEU A 90 -0.69 10.98 -10.49
N ALA A 91 -1.63 10.41 -9.73
CA ALA A 91 -3.03 10.37 -10.12
C ALA A 91 -3.67 11.75 -10.35
N PRO A 92 -3.48 12.76 -9.47
CA PRO A 92 -4.00 14.11 -9.71
C PRO A 92 -3.42 14.79 -10.96
N ILE A 93 -2.19 14.46 -11.35
CA ILE A 93 -1.54 15.01 -12.54
C ILE A 93 -2.05 14.29 -13.79
N ALA A 94 -2.01 12.96 -13.78
CA ALA A 94 -2.31 12.11 -14.94
C ALA A 94 -3.80 12.08 -15.31
N TRP A 95 -4.68 12.20 -14.31
CA TRP A 95 -6.13 12.08 -14.48
C TRP A 95 -6.87 13.39 -14.19
N GLY A 96 -6.43 14.15 -13.18
CA GLY A 96 -7.11 15.37 -12.74
C GLY A 96 -6.65 16.65 -13.44
N GLY A 97 -5.55 16.61 -14.20
CA GLY A 97 -4.95 17.81 -14.80
C GLY A 97 -4.49 18.85 -13.78
N THR A 98 -4.27 18.43 -12.53
CA THR A 98 -3.88 19.33 -11.44
C THR A 98 -2.37 19.61 -11.43
N GLY A 99 -1.98 20.72 -10.79
CA GLY A 99 -0.59 21.09 -10.64
C GLY A 99 0.20 20.21 -9.66
N VAL A 100 1.54 20.25 -9.80
CA VAL A 100 2.49 19.46 -8.98
C VAL A 100 2.34 19.70 -7.48
N ALA A 101 1.91 20.89 -7.05
CA ALA A 101 1.71 21.21 -5.63
C ALA A 101 0.59 20.36 -5.00
N ALA A 102 -0.57 20.24 -5.67
CA ALA A 102 -1.68 19.43 -5.18
C ALA A 102 -1.30 17.93 -5.17
N ALA A 103 -0.60 17.49 -6.22
CA ALA A 103 -0.04 16.15 -6.31
C ALA A 103 0.95 15.84 -5.18
N ALA A 104 1.83 16.79 -4.82
CA ALA A 104 2.77 16.64 -3.72
C ALA A 104 2.05 16.46 -2.38
N VAL A 105 0.98 17.20 -2.12
CA VAL A 105 0.16 17.04 -0.90
C VAL A 105 -0.50 15.66 -0.85
N ALA A 106 -1.05 15.18 -1.97
CA ALA A 106 -1.63 13.84 -2.06
C ALA A 106 -0.58 12.75 -1.80
N GLY A 107 0.58 12.85 -2.45
CA GLY A 107 1.71 11.93 -2.25
C GLY A 107 2.21 11.94 -0.80
N ALA A 108 2.43 13.11 -0.21
CA ALA A 108 2.87 13.22 1.18
C ALA A 108 1.87 12.61 2.17
N SER A 109 0.57 12.84 1.94
CA SER A 109 -0.50 12.25 2.76
C SER A 109 -0.50 10.72 2.65
N ALA A 110 -0.35 10.19 1.44
CA ALA A 110 -0.23 8.75 1.22
C ALA A 110 1.04 8.17 1.86
N ALA A 111 2.17 8.87 1.79
CA ALA A 111 3.42 8.45 2.43
C ALA A 111 3.27 8.31 3.95
N LEU A 112 2.58 9.26 4.61
CA LEU A 112 2.31 9.20 6.04
C LEU A 112 1.42 8.00 6.40
N LEU A 113 0.33 7.79 5.66
CA LEU A 113 -0.60 6.68 5.91
C LEU A 113 0.07 5.32 5.67
N THR A 114 0.80 5.18 4.57
CA THR A 114 1.51 3.94 4.23
C THR A 114 2.62 3.65 5.24
N ALA A 115 3.33 4.66 5.76
CA ALA A 115 4.32 4.49 6.82
C ALA A 115 3.71 3.89 8.10
N VAL A 116 2.49 4.28 8.47
CA VAL A 116 1.77 3.70 9.63
C VAL A 116 1.47 2.21 9.39
N VAL A 117 1.03 1.84 8.18
CA VAL A 117 0.75 0.44 7.82
C VAL A 117 2.03 -0.39 7.80
N VAL A 118 3.12 0.12 7.22
CA VAL A 118 4.44 -0.53 7.22
C VAL A 118 4.92 -0.76 8.64
N TRP A 119 4.86 0.27 9.50
CA TRP A 119 5.25 0.15 10.90
C TRP A 119 4.42 -0.92 11.62
N ALA A 120 3.09 -0.91 11.45
CA ALA A 120 2.21 -1.90 12.04
C ALA A 120 2.53 -3.32 11.55
N GLY A 121 2.80 -3.49 10.25
CA GLY A 121 3.15 -4.77 9.62
C GLY A 121 4.48 -5.33 10.13
N ILE A 122 5.52 -4.50 10.22
CA ILE A 122 6.82 -4.89 10.78
C ILE A 122 6.69 -5.29 12.25
N ARG A 123 5.90 -4.55 13.04
CA ARG A 123 5.67 -4.89 14.46
C ARG A 123 4.82 -6.14 14.63
N ALA A 124 3.95 -6.46 13.68
CA ALA A 124 3.13 -7.66 13.72
C ALA A 124 3.92 -8.94 13.36
N SER A 125 4.97 -8.80 12.54
CA SER A 125 5.83 -9.90 12.09
C SER A 125 6.98 -10.22 13.05
N GLN A 126 7.47 -9.25 13.83
CA GLN A 126 8.45 -9.48 14.91
C GLN A 126 7.81 -10.33 16.02
N ARG A 127 8.29 -11.57 16.19
CA ARG A 127 7.90 -12.50 17.26
C ARG A 127 8.74 -12.29 18.51
#